data_AF-A0A9W7ERN6-F1
#
_entry.id   AF-A0A9W7ERN6-F1
#
_cell.length_a   1.000
_cell.length_b   1.000
_cell.length_c   1.000
_cell.angle_alpha   90.00
_cell.angle_beta   90.00
_cell.angle_gamma   90.00
#
_symmetry.space_group_name_H-M   'P 1'
#
loop_
_entity.id
_entity.type
_entity.pdbx_description
1 polymer ?
#
loop_
_entity_poly.entity_id
_entity_poly.type
_entity_poly.pdbx_seq_one_letter_code
_entity_poly.pdbx_strand_id
1 'polypeptide(L)'
;MEQLATNITAMSISGTFFGSIYAAWSAPPVSSKGGFSSLRTSSNEFPQAFKIVGRSASVFALAGLTYTVGKVGVESFRDVDDPINGAVGGALTGFMLGLSKKRLDIAAASGLVMGGLVLAGGIAGPKLLGGEEGESNMRRRRRGVEKVA
;
A
#
# COMPACT_ATOMS: atom_id res chain seq x y z
N MET A 1 -15.36 -3.07 -9.36
CA MET A 1 -14.37 -4.15 -9.57
C MET A 1 -13.08 -3.65 -10.20
N GLU A 2 -13.11 -2.84 -11.26
CA GLU A 2 -11.88 -2.34 -11.92
C GLU A 2 -10.92 -1.58 -10.99
N GLN A 3 -11.43 -0.66 -10.17
CA GLN A 3 -10.59 0.09 -9.21
C GLN A 3 -9.83 -0.82 -8.23
N LEU A 4 -10.44 -1.96 -7.84
CA LEU A 4 -9.83 -2.92 -6.93
C LEU A 4 -8.63 -3.60 -7.59
N ALA A 5 -8.74 -3.95 -8.88
CA ALA A 5 -7.65 -4.52 -9.65
C ALA A 5 -6.49 -3.52 -9.83
N THR A 6 -6.79 -2.25 -10.15
CA THR A 6 -5.78 -1.19 -10.30
C THR A 6 -5.01 -0.92 -8.99
N ASN A 7 -5.70 -0.92 -7.86
CA ASN A 7 -5.06 -0.69 -6.56
C ASN A 7 -4.12 -1.85 -6.18
N ILE A 8 -4.55 -3.10 -6.41
CA ILE A 8 -3.72 -4.27 -6.11
C ILE A 8 -2.47 -4.30 -7.00
N THR A 9 -2.58 -4.00 -8.29
CA THR A 9 -1.42 -4.00 -9.19
C THR A 9 -0.43 -2.89 -8.82
N ALA A 10 -0.91 -1.67 -8.54
CA ALA A 10 -0.06 -0.56 -8.10
C ALA A 10 0.71 -0.88 -6.81
N MET A 11 0.05 -1.52 -5.83
CA MET A 11 0.71 -1.95 -4.60
C MET A 11 1.67 -3.11 -4.80
N SER A 12 1.35 -4.05 -5.70
CA SER A 12 2.23 -5.18 -6.02
C SER A 12 3.54 -4.70 -6.67
N ILE A 13 3.46 -3.73 -7.59
CA ILE A 13 4.63 -3.10 -8.21
C ILE A 13 5.48 -2.39 -7.14
N SER A 14 4.83 -1.60 -6.29
CA SER A 14 5.52 -0.90 -5.19
C SER A 14 6.20 -1.87 -4.23
N GLY A 15 5.55 -2.98 -3.87
CA GLY A 15 6.11 -4.00 -2.99
C GLY A 15 7.26 -4.79 -3.62
N THR A 16 7.25 -4.97 -4.93
CA THR A 16 8.36 -5.56 -5.68
C THR A 16 9.55 -4.61 -5.69
N PHE A 17 9.32 -3.31 -5.93
CA PHE A 17 10.35 -2.28 -5.91
C PHE A 17 11.00 -2.12 -4.53
N PHE A 18 10.21 -2.02 -3.45
CA PHE A 18 10.77 -1.98 -2.10
C PHE A 18 11.48 -3.29 -1.73
N GLY A 19 10.97 -4.43 -2.20
CA GLY A 19 11.60 -5.73 -2.03
C GLY A 19 12.98 -5.82 -2.67
N SER A 20 13.13 -5.29 -3.90
CA SER A 20 14.41 -5.30 -4.60
C SER A 20 15.43 -4.37 -3.96
N ILE A 21 15.01 -3.19 -3.48
CA ILE A 21 15.87 -2.31 -2.69
C ILE A 21 16.32 -3.04 -1.42
N TYR A 22 15.38 -3.59 -0.64
CA TYR A 22 15.74 -4.29 0.59
C TYR A 22 16.73 -5.45 0.33
N ALA A 23 16.51 -6.23 -0.74
CA ALA A 23 17.42 -7.30 -1.14
C ALA A 23 18.83 -6.78 -1.49
N ALA A 24 18.94 -5.65 -2.19
CA ALA A 24 20.22 -5.05 -2.55
C ALA A 24 21.06 -4.63 -1.31
N TRP A 25 20.40 -4.16 -0.26
CA TRP A 25 21.08 -3.70 0.96
C TRP A 25 21.33 -4.81 1.99
N SER A 26 20.60 -5.94 1.90
CA SER A 26 20.75 -7.08 2.80
C SER A 26 21.63 -8.19 2.23
N ALA A 27 22.04 -8.09 0.97
CA ALA A 27 23.03 -8.99 0.39
C ALA A 27 24.37 -8.82 1.14
N PRO A 28 24.95 -9.89 1.73
CA PRO A 28 26.25 -9.79 2.36
C PRO A 28 27.29 -9.36 1.32
N PRO A 29 28.31 -8.57 1.70
CA PRO A 29 29.35 -8.16 0.76
C PRO A 29 30.01 -9.41 0.16
N VAL A 30 30.14 -9.43 -1.17
CA VAL A 30 30.86 -10.45 -1.93
C VAL A 30 32.37 -10.36 -1.66
N SER A 31 32.77 -10.61 -0.42
CA SER A 31 34.15 -10.88 -0.01
C SER A 31 34.18 -12.27 0.62
N SER A 32 33.95 -13.29 -0.21
CA SER A 32 34.29 -14.66 0.15
C SER A 32 35.46 -15.07 -0.74
N LYS A 33 36.61 -15.32 -0.10
CA LYS A 33 37.86 -15.76 -0.73
C LYS A 33 37.59 -16.90 -1.72
N GLY A 34 38.12 -16.73 -2.92
CA GLY A 34 37.91 -17.61 -4.06
C GLY A 34 38.19 -19.08 -3.76
N GLY A 35 37.19 -19.91 -4.07
CA GLY A 35 37.28 -21.36 -4.08
C GLY A 35 36.05 -21.92 -4.81
N PHE A 36 36.22 -23.06 -5.47
CA PHE A 36 35.23 -23.74 -6.33
C PHE A 36 33.87 -24.05 -5.63
N SER A 37 33.74 -23.78 -4.33
CA SER A 37 32.46 -23.85 -3.59
C SER A 37 31.57 -22.63 -3.74
N SER A 38 32.06 -21.46 -4.17
CA SER A 38 31.24 -20.25 -4.37
C SER A 38 30.33 -20.33 -5.60
N LEU A 39 30.71 -21.12 -6.61
CA LEU A 39 29.89 -21.39 -7.79
C LEU A 39 28.66 -22.26 -7.47
N ARG A 40 28.72 -23.12 -6.44
CA ARG A 40 27.54 -23.86 -5.93
C ARG A 40 26.64 -23.01 -5.04
N THR A 41 27.16 -21.95 -4.43
CA THR A 41 26.34 -21.01 -3.64
C THR A 41 25.52 -20.09 -4.56
N SER A 42 26.07 -19.70 -5.72
CA SER A 42 25.40 -18.83 -6.70
C SER A 42 24.06 -19.40 -7.22
N SER A 43 23.92 -20.72 -7.39
CA SER A 43 22.65 -21.34 -7.81
C SER A 43 21.56 -21.35 -6.72
N ASN A 44 21.92 -21.14 -5.45
CA ASN A 44 20.98 -21.10 -4.32
C ASN A 44 20.55 -19.67 -3.95
N GLU A 45 21.17 -18.64 -4.52
CA GLU A 45 20.86 -17.23 -4.25
C GLU A 45 19.63 -16.74 -5.03
N PHE A 46 19.41 -17.24 -6.26
CA PHE A 46 18.26 -16.84 -7.08
C PHE A 46 16.90 -17.25 -6.47
N PRO A 47 16.73 -18.48 -5.96
CA PRO A 47 15.51 -18.86 -5.24
C PRO A 47 15.31 -18.08 -3.93
N GLN A 48 16.39 -17.64 -3.28
CA GLN A 48 16.29 -16.78 -2.08
C GLN A 48 15.85 -15.36 -2.44
N ALA A 49 16.41 -14.77 -3.51
CA ALA A 49 15.97 -13.46 -4.00
C ALA A 49 14.48 -13.47 -4.36
N PHE A 50 14.01 -14.51 -5.06
CA PHE A 50 12.58 -14.70 -5.35
C PHE A 50 11.72 -14.81 -4.10
N LYS A 51 12.19 -15.52 -3.05
CA LYS A 51 11.47 -15.62 -1.78
C LYS A 51 11.39 -14.27 -1.06
N ILE A 52 12.45 -13.46 -1.09
CA ILE A 52 12.47 -12.14 -0.44
C ILE A 52 11.53 -11.18 -1.17
N VAL A 53 11.67 -11.08 -2.49
CA VAL A 53 10.84 -10.21 -3.34
C VAL A 53 9.37 -10.67 -3.35
N GLY A 54 9.12 -11.98 -3.44
CA GLY A 54 7.77 -12.54 -3.39
C GLY A 54 7.10 -12.32 -2.03
N ARG A 55 7.87 -12.38 -0.93
CA ARG A 55 7.35 -12.09 0.41
C ARG A 55 7.01 -10.62 0.57
N SER A 56 7.81 -9.68 0.07
CA SER A 56 7.45 -8.26 0.12
C SER A 56 6.23 -7.97 -0.76
N ALA A 57 6.21 -8.48 -1.99
CA ALA A 57 5.08 -8.30 -2.92
C ALA A 57 3.75 -8.79 -2.31
N SER A 58 3.75 -9.96 -1.67
CA SER A 58 2.54 -10.50 -1.02
C SER A 58 2.08 -9.67 0.17
N VAL A 59 3.00 -9.14 0.98
CA VAL A 59 2.66 -8.25 2.10
C VAL A 59 2.02 -6.95 1.62
N PHE A 60 2.56 -6.32 0.56
CA PHE A 60 1.98 -5.10 0.00
C PHE A 60 0.66 -5.36 -0.73
N ALA A 61 0.52 -6.48 -1.44
CA ALA A 61 -0.74 -6.86 -2.06
C ALA A 61 -1.85 -7.07 -1.00
N LEU A 62 -1.51 -7.75 0.10
CA LEU A 62 -2.43 -7.97 1.21
C LEU A 62 -2.80 -6.65 1.89
N ALA A 63 -1.83 -5.75 2.08
CA ALA A 63 -2.08 -4.40 2.59
C ALA A 63 -3.07 -3.60 1.73
N GLY A 64 -2.94 -3.69 0.40
CA GLY A 64 -3.84 -3.03 -0.55
C GLY A 64 -5.25 -3.63 -0.56
N LEU A 65 -5.34 -4.95 -0.42
CA LEU A 65 -6.61 -5.64 -0.27
C LEU A 65 -7.31 -5.20 1.02
N THR A 66 -6.62 -5.27 2.17
CA THR A 66 -7.18 -4.85 3.47
C THR A 66 -7.61 -3.39 3.43
N TYR A 67 -6.82 -2.52 2.79
CA TYR A 67 -7.14 -1.10 2.67
C TYR A 67 -8.44 -0.91 1.87
N THR A 68 -8.54 -1.57 0.72
CA THR A 68 -9.69 -1.43 -0.18
C THR A 68 -10.96 -2.00 0.46
N VAL A 69 -10.87 -3.18 1.08
CA VAL A 69 -11.99 -3.78 1.80
C VAL A 69 -12.41 -2.90 2.98
N GLY A 70 -11.46 -2.37 3.75
CA GLY A 70 -11.73 -1.46 4.85
C GLY A 70 -12.42 -0.17 4.39
N LYS A 71 -11.90 0.47 3.32
CA LYS A 71 -12.51 1.67 2.75
C LYS A 71 -13.94 1.39 2.26
N VAL A 72 -14.11 0.40 1.37
CA VAL A 72 -15.41 0.09 0.75
C VAL A 72 -16.44 -0.33 1.81
N GLY A 73 -16.01 -1.10 2.82
CA GLY A 73 -16.87 -1.49 3.93
C GLY A 73 -17.40 -0.28 4.69
N VAL A 74 -16.52 0.65 5.10
CA VAL A 74 -16.94 1.86 5.82
C VAL A 74 -17.78 2.78 4.94
N GLU A 75 -17.44 2.89 3.67
CA GLU A 75 -18.20 3.67 2.69
C GLU A 75 -19.62 3.14 2.53
N SER A 76 -19.80 1.82 2.42
CA SER A 76 -21.12 1.18 2.36
C SER A 76 -21.94 1.32 3.65
N PHE A 77 -21.30 1.53 4.80
CA PHE A 77 -22.01 1.76 6.06
C PHE A 77 -22.46 3.21 6.25
N ARG A 78 -21.74 4.18 5.66
CA ARG A 78 -21.99 5.61 5.89
C ARG A 78 -22.59 6.34 4.70
N ASP A 79 -22.53 5.77 3.49
CA ASP A 79 -22.94 6.40 2.22
C ASP A 79 -22.31 7.80 1.99
N VAL A 80 -21.15 8.07 2.59
CA VAL A 80 -20.41 9.33 2.43
C VAL A 80 -18.96 9.00 2.10
N ASP A 81 -18.42 9.54 1.00
CA ASP A 81 -17.00 9.42 0.63
C ASP A 81 -16.19 10.55 1.27
N ASP A 82 -15.71 10.31 2.49
CA ASP A 82 -14.85 11.22 3.26
C ASP A 82 -13.41 10.68 3.37
N PRO A 83 -12.40 11.56 3.52
CA PRO A 83 -11.01 11.15 3.79
C PRO A 83 -10.86 10.31 5.07
N ILE A 84 -11.84 10.41 5.99
CA ILE A 84 -11.91 9.58 7.20
C ILE A 84 -12.07 8.09 6.86
N ASN A 85 -12.82 7.75 5.80
CA ASN A 85 -12.98 6.35 5.38
C ASN A 85 -11.64 5.76 4.92
N GLY A 86 -10.85 6.56 4.19
CA GLY A 86 -9.48 6.22 3.84
C GLY A 86 -8.61 6.01 5.08
N ALA A 87 -8.72 6.90 6.08
CA ALA A 87 -7.98 6.77 7.33
C ALA A 87 -8.31 5.47 8.09
N VAL A 88 -9.58 5.06 8.13
CA VAL A 88 -10.00 3.80 8.76
C VAL A 88 -9.46 2.59 7.98
N GLY A 89 -9.53 2.61 6.65
CA GLY A 89 -8.92 1.59 5.81
C GLY A 89 -7.40 1.50 6.03
N GLY A 90 -6.72 2.66 6.12
CA GLY A 90 -5.29 2.75 6.41
C GLY A 90 -4.93 2.19 7.78
N ALA A 91 -5.74 2.51 8.81
CA ALA A 91 -5.55 1.99 10.15
C ALA A 91 -5.75 0.47 10.24
N LEU A 92 -6.77 -0.07 9.56
CA LEU A 92 -6.99 -1.51 9.46
C LEU A 92 -5.83 -2.22 8.77
N THR A 93 -5.32 -1.65 7.67
CA THR A 93 -4.13 -2.17 6.99
C THR A 93 -2.90 -2.17 7.89
N GLY A 94 -2.63 -1.04 8.56
CA GLY A 94 -1.51 -0.94 9.50
C GLY A 94 -1.63 -1.94 10.65
N PHE A 95 -2.84 -2.12 11.19
CA PHE A 95 -3.12 -3.08 12.25
C PHE A 95 -2.90 -4.53 11.79
N MET A 96 -3.45 -4.91 10.63
CA MET A 96 -3.24 -6.24 10.05
C MET A 96 -1.77 -6.54 9.76
N LEU A 97 -1.02 -5.56 9.26
CA LEU A 97 0.42 -5.69 9.07
C LEU A 97 1.17 -5.91 10.39
N GLY A 98 0.80 -5.21 11.47
CA GLY A 98 1.43 -5.41 12.77
C GLY A 98 1.04 -6.74 13.43
N LEU A 99 -0.18 -7.25 13.19
CA LEU A 99 -0.59 -8.59 13.63
C LEU A 99 0.28 -9.70 13.04
N SER A 100 0.83 -9.50 11.83
CA SER A 100 1.78 -10.46 11.23
C SER A 100 3.05 -10.67 12.08
N LYS A 101 3.38 -9.72 12.97
CA LYS A 101 4.51 -9.78 13.90
C LYS A 101 4.14 -10.36 15.26
N LYS A 102 2.88 -10.78 15.47
CA LYS A 102 2.37 -11.31 16.75
C LYS A 102 2.56 -10.35 17.94
N ARG A 103 2.57 -9.04 17.70
CA ARG A 103 2.72 -8.00 18.74
C ARG A 103 1.61 -6.97 18.60
N LEU A 104 0.72 -6.93 19.60
CA LEU A 104 -0.45 -6.04 19.59
C LEU A 104 -0.05 -4.56 19.68
N ASP A 105 0.97 -4.22 20.47
CA ASP A 105 1.45 -2.83 20.58
C ASP A 105 1.93 -2.30 19.23
N ILE A 106 2.64 -3.14 18.48
CA ILE A 106 3.11 -2.79 17.13
C ILE A 106 1.90 -2.62 16.20
N ALA A 107 0.91 -3.50 16.27
CA ALA A 107 -0.31 -3.42 15.46
C ALA A 107 -1.09 -2.13 15.72
N ALA A 108 -1.28 -1.74 16.98
CA ALA A 108 -1.95 -0.49 17.33
C ALA A 108 -1.15 0.73 16.83
N ALA A 109 0.17 0.74 17.06
CA ALA A 109 1.03 1.83 16.63
C ALA A 109 1.06 1.96 15.09
N SER A 110 1.23 0.85 14.36
CA SER A 110 1.24 0.86 12.90
C SER A 110 -0.12 1.23 12.32
N GLY A 111 -1.22 0.82 12.96
CA GLY A 111 -2.56 1.26 12.59
C GLY A 111 -2.73 2.77 12.72
N LEU A 112 -2.35 3.36 13.86
CA LEU A 112 -2.44 4.81 14.07
C LEU A 112 -1.57 5.59 13.09
N VAL A 113 -0.32 5.17 12.88
CA VAL A 113 0.60 5.83 11.96
C VAL A 113 0.08 5.76 10.53
N MET A 114 -0.39 4.58 10.09
CA MET A 114 -0.85 4.42 8.71
C MET A 114 -2.19 5.11 8.45
N GLY A 115 -3.11 5.06 9.42
CA GLY A 115 -4.36 5.83 9.36
C GLY A 115 -4.10 7.33 9.32
N GLY A 116 -3.15 7.82 10.13
CA GLY A 116 -2.72 9.21 10.14
C GLY A 116 -2.09 9.65 8.80
N LEU A 117 -1.22 8.83 8.22
CA LEU A 117 -0.62 9.09 6.91
C LEU A 117 -1.66 9.17 5.79
N VAL A 118 -2.61 8.25 5.77
CA VAL A 118 -3.69 8.28 4.77
C VAL A 118 -4.59 9.49 4.96
N LEU A 119 -4.94 9.83 6.21
CA LEU A 119 -5.72 11.02 6.51
C LEU A 119 -5.01 12.30 6.06
N ALA A 120 -3.73 12.43 6.40
CA ALA A 120 -2.91 13.56 5.99
C ALA A 120 -2.81 13.66 4.46
N GLY A 121 -2.59 12.54 3.78
CA GLY A 121 -2.58 12.47 2.32
C GLY A 121 -3.91 12.84 1.68
N GLY A 122 -5.04 12.43 2.28
CA GLY A 122 -6.37 12.80 1.81
C GLY A 122 -6.68 14.29 1.95
N ILE A 123 -6.19 14.94 3.00
CA ILE A 123 -6.38 16.38 3.22
C ILE A 123 -5.40 17.22 2.39
N ALA A 124 -4.14 16.78 2.28
CA ALA A 124 -3.09 17.50 1.55
C ALA A 124 -3.14 17.27 0.03
N GLY A 125 -3.59 16.10 -0.41
CA GLY A 125 -3.58 15.67 -1.81
C GLY A 125 -4.26 16.66 -2.77
N PRO A 126 -5.52 17.06 -2.53
CA PRO A 126 -6.21 18.02 -3.38
C PRO A 126 -5.48 19.36 -3.52
N LYS A 127 -4.79 19.80 -2.47
CA LYS A 127 -4.03 21.05 -2.44
C LYS A 127 -2.72 20.96 -3.23
N LEU A 128 -2.05 19.81 -3.19
CA LEU A 128 -0.77 19.59 -3.87
C LEU A 128 -0.91 19.30 -5.36
N LEU A 129 -2.03 18.67 -5.77
CA LEU A 129 -2.29 18.33 -7.17
C LEU A 129 -3.04 19.43 -7.93
N GLY A 130 -3.24 20.62 -7.33
CA GLY A 130 -3.97 21.73 -7.95
C GLY A 130 -5.48 21.45 -8.15
N GLY A 131 -6.04 20.53 -7.35
CA GLY A 131 -7.35 19.90 -7.60
C GLY A 131 -8.57 20.68 -7.09
N GLU A 132 -8.41 21.74 -6.29
CA GLU A 132 -9.57 22.47 -5.74
C GLU A 132 -10.41 23.15 -6.83
N GLU A 133 -9.80 23.61 -7.93
CA GLU A 133 -10.55 24.16 -9.07
C GLU A 133 -11.28 23.07 -9.87
N GLY A 134 -10.70 21.87 -9.98
CA GLY A 134 -11.27 20.76 -10.74
C GLY A 134 -12.51 20.13 -10.08
N GLU A 135 -12.46 19.87 -8.77
CA GLU A 135 -13.58 19.29 -8.04
C GLU A 135 -14.77 20.25 -7.94
N SER A 136 -14.51 21.55 -7.73
CA SER A 136 -15.60 22.54 -7.66
C SER A 136 -16.33 22.66 -9.01
N ASN A 137 -15.59 22.58 -10.12
CA ASN A 137 -16.15 22.60 -11.47
C ASN A 137 -16.94 21.32 -11.78
N MET A 138 -16.44 20.15 -11.35
CA MET A 138 -17.12 18.88 -11.57
C MET A 138 -18.41 18.77 -10.74
N ARG A 139 -18.40 19.26 -9.48
CA ARG A 139 -19.60 19.37 -8.63
C ARG A 139 -20.62 20.39 -9.18
N ARG A 140 -20.16 21.46 -9.85
CA ARG A 140 -21.06 22.39 -10.56
C ARG A 140 -21.69 21.76 -11.79
N ARG A 141 -20.93 20.98 -12.58
CA ARG A 141 -21.46 20.28 -13.75
C ARG A 141 -22.53 19.23 -13.39
N ARG A 142 -22.31 18.43 -12.34
CA ARG A 142 -23.33 17.46 -11.89
C ARG A 142 -24.64 18.13 -11.48
N ARG A 143 -24.57 19.24 -10.75
CA ARG A 143 -25.75 20.03 -10.37
C ARG A 143 -26.44 20.72 -11.56
N GLY A 144 -25.72 20.97 -12.65
CA GLY A 144 -26.29 21.49 -13.88
C GLY A 144 -27.11 20.44 -14.65
N VAL A 145 -26.65 19.19 -14.67
CA VAL A 145 -27.33 18.09 -15.39
C VAL A 145 -28.62 17.67 -14.68
N GLU A 146 -28.62 17.66 -13.34
CA GLU A 146 -29.79 17.28 -12.53
C GLU A 146 -30.97 18.27 -12.64
N LYS A 147 -30.71 19.51 -13.08
CA LYS A 147 -31.78 20.51 -13.32
C LYS A 147 -32.40 20.42 -14.70
N VAL A 148 -31.84 19.61 -15.60
CA VAL A 148 -32.28 19.48 -16.99
C VAL A 148 -33.04 18.17 -17.23
N ALA A 149 -32.98 17.24 -16.27
CA ALA A 149 -33.78 16.02 -16.24
C ALA A 149 -35.04 16.22 -15.39
#